data_AF-A0A1M6Z6N6-F1
#
_entry.id   AF-A0A1M6Z6N6-F1
#
_cell.length_a   1.000
_cell.length_b   1.000
_cell.length_c   1.000
_cell.angle_alpha   90.00
_cell.angle_beta   90.00
_cell.angle_gamma   90.00
#
_symmetry.space_group_name_H-M   'P 1'
#
loop_
_entity.id
_entity.type
_entity.pdbx_description
1 polymer ?
#
loop_
_entity_poly.entity_id
_entity_poly.type
_entity_poly.pdbx_seq_one_letter_code
_entity_poly.pdbx_strand_id
1 'polypeptide(L)'
;MYTEFSLNSIQQRFCEGFLFFPFKQLKKSGNYIYKQYKPNSGIRQVLEERKVAFDFHVFFAQQLLEKINKVAIPNGIALMRQVERLFESNHRSEQTTAAVFTTFTDMLSTYYNELSNYQSVVLLRQQEAAKPMVKRTPDCTNAGNVFSNEWSHLIKQFILNGNAVIEFLQENLETENSYNHLPSDCTRQDVEEVVVAIRAFNTIQYQLISVLQQWSQRQQQHNRQVYLN
;
A
#
# COMPACT_ATOMS: atom_id res chain seq x y z
N MET A 1 -37.59 11.69 -30.91
CA MET A 1 -38.63 12.36 -30.11
C MET A 1 -38.44 11.95 -28.66
N TYR A 2 -38.04 12.90 -27.82
CA TYR A 2 -37.82 12.71 -26.39
C TYR A 2 -39.17 12.61 -25.67
N THR A 3 -39.42 11.53 -24.95
CA THR A 3 -40.53 11.47 -23.98
C THR A 3 -40.05 12.15 -22.70
N GLU A 4 -40.47 13.39 -22.51
CA GLU A 4 -40.32 14.14 -21.25
C GLU A 4 -41.09 13.42 -20.14
N PHE A 5 -40.39 12.64 -19.33
CA PHE A 5 -40.92 12.23 -18.03
C PHE A 5 -40.92 13.47 -17.13
N SER A 6 -42.11 14.03 -16.89
CA SER A 6 -42.24 15.13 -15.93
C SER A 6 -41.81 14.66 -14.54
N LEU A 7 -41.13 15.52 -13.78
CA LEU A 7 -40.70 15.29 -12.39
C LEU A 7 -41.84 14.75 -11.50
N ASN A 8 -43.08 15.14 -11.79
CA ASN A 8 -44.27 14.66 -11.09
C ASN A 8 -44.52 13.17 -11.30
N SER A 9 -44.31 12.62 -12.50
CA SER A 9 -44.56 11.20 -12.79
C SER A 9 -43.57 10.27 -12.05
N ILE A 10 -42.33 10.70 -11.89
CA ILE A 10 -41.28 9.99 -11.14
C ILE A 10 -41.56 10.09 -9.63
N GLN A 11 -41.98 11.26 -9.14
CA GLN A 11 -42.37 11.46 -7.75
C GLN A 11 -43.63 10.68 -7.36
N GLN A 12 -44.59 10.52 -8.27
CA GLN A 12 -45.81 9.74 -8.02
C GLN A 12 -45.49 8.26 -7.83
N ARG A 13 -44.65 7.67 -8.70
CA ARG A 13 -44.18 6.29 -8.57
C ARG A 13 -43.35 6.05 -7.31
N PHE A 14 -42.57 7.04 -6.86
CA PHE A 14 -41.83 6.93 -5.59
C PHE A 14 -42.77 6.92 -4.37
N CYS A 15 -43.93 7.55 -4.47
CA CYS A 15 -44.91 7.71 -3.40
C CYS A 15 -46.02 6.64 -3.38
N GLU A 16 -46.13 5.76 -4.38
CA GLU A 16 -47.17 4.71 -4.44
C GLU A 16 -47.08 3.67 -3.29
N GLY A 17 -45.94 3.61 -2.58
CA GLY A 17 -45.79 2.81 -1.35
C GLY A 17 -45.97 3.59 -0.03
N PHE A 18 -46.19 4.91 -0.09
CA PHE A 18 -46.30 5.78 1.07
C PHE A 18 -47.72 6.36 1.17
N LEU A 19 -48.39 6.15 2.30
CA LEU A 19 -49.60 6.89 2.64
C LEU A 19 -49.26 8.39 2.61
N PHE A 20 -49.88 9.11 1.68
CA PHE A 20 -49.70 10.53 1.37
C PHE A 20 -49.35 11.40 2.59
N PHE A 21 -48.23 12.13 2.53
CA PHE A 21 -47.91 13.20 3.49
C PHE A 21 -47.63 14.51 2.75
N PRO A 22 -48.36 15.61 3.04
CA PRO A 22 -48.10 16.89 2.42
C PRO A 22 -46.89 17.55 3.09
N PHE A 23 -45.76 17.62 2.35
CA PHE A 23 -44.47 18.19 2.80
C PHE A 23 -44.54 19.62 3.38
N LYS A 24 -45.60 20.39 3.08
CA LYS A 24 -45.76 21.76 3.58
C LYS A 24 -45.98 21.86 5.09
N GLN A 25 -46.43 20.80 5.77
CA GLN A 25 -46.70 20.85 7.22
C GLN A 25 -45.49 20.50 8.09
N LEU A 26 -44.48 19.81 7.56
CA LEU A 26 -43.30 19.34 8.32
C LEU A 26 -42.37 20.47 8.79
N LYS A 27 -42.35 21.61 8.09
CA LYS A 27 -41.58 22.80 8.53
C LYS A 27 -42.15 23.46 9.79
N LYS A 28 -43.42 23.25 10.13
CA LYS A 28 -44.08 23.89 11.28
C LYS A 28 -43.98 23.09 12.58
N SER A 29 -43.68 21.79 12.50
CA SER A 29 -43.76 20.88 13.66
C SER A 29 -42.43 20.61 14.37
N GLY A 30 -41.30 21.20 13.95
CA GLY A 30 -40.01 21.13 14.65
C GLY A 30 -39.39 19.73 14.84
N ASN A 31 -40.12 18.67 14.48
CA ASN A 31 -39.74 17.29 14.72
C ASN A 31 -39.32 16.63 13.40
N TYR A 32 -38.12 16.08 13.41
CA TYR A 32 -37.50 15.33 12.32
C TYR A 32 -38.43 14.25 11.77
N ILE A 33 -38.42 14.07 10.44
CA ILE A 33 -39.06 12.92 9.79
C ILE A 33 -38.22 11.68 10.13
N TYR A 34 -38.55 11.00 11.23
CA TYR A 34 -38.13 9.61 11.36
C TYR A 34 -38.98 8.80 10.37
N LYS A 35 -38.32 8.27 9.34
CA LYS A 35 -38.92 7.33 8.40
C LYS A 35 -39.29 6.08 9.21
N GLN A 36 -40.52 6.02 9.70
CA GLN A 36 -41.04 4.89 10.48
C GLN A 36 -41.33 3.74 9.52
N TYR A 37 -40.30 2.93 9.28
CA TYR A 37 -40.48 1.67 8.57
C TYR A 37 -41.30 0.73 9.42
N LYS A 38 -42.30 0.05 8.82
CA LYS A 38 -43.04 -1.00 9.51
C LYS A 38 -42.05 -2.04 10.07
N PRO A 39 -42.27 -2.60 11.27
CA PRO A 39 -41.35 -3.56 11.88
C PRO A 39 -41.01 -4.75 10.96
N ASN A 40 -41.96 -5.17 10.12
CA ASN A 40 -41.83 -6.30 9.18
C ASN A 40 -41.52 -5.88 7.73
N SER A 41 -41.05 -4.65 7.51
CA SER A 41 -40.76 -4.14 6.15
C SER A 41 -39.55 -4.79 5.48
N GLY A 42 -38.86 -5.73 6.13
CA GLY A 42 -37.58 -6.28 5.66
C GLY A 42 -36.44 -5.26 5.67
N ILE A 43 -36.69 -3.99 5.97
CA ILE A 43 -35.69 -2.92 5.91
C ILE A 43 -34.62 -3.09 6.98
N ARG A 44 -34.97 -3.63 8.15
CA ARG A 44 -33.97 -4.03 9.13
C ARG A 44 -33.03 -5.09 8.56
N GLN A 45 -33.56 -6.08 7.84
CA GLN A 45 -32.77 -7.10 7.15
C GLN A 45 -31.96 -6.50 6.00
N VAL A 46 -32.50 -5.59 5.18
CA VAL A 46 -31.74 -4.88 4.13
C VAL A 46 -30.63 -3.99 4.73
N LEU A 47 -30.88 -3.36 5.87
CA LEU A 47 -29.89 -2.56 6.61
C LEU A 47 -28.86 -3.46 7.32
N GLU A 48 -29.25 -4.64 7.79
CA GLU A 48 -28.37 -5.65 8.40
C GLU A 48 -27.55 -6.39 7.33
N GLU A 49 -28.11 -6.71 6.17
CA GLU A 49 -27.41 -7.23 4.97
C GLU A 49 -26.45 -6.17 4.43
N ARG A 50 -26.82 -4.88 4.48
CA ARG A 50 -25.88 -3.76 4.27
C ARG A 50 -24.90 -3.55 5.43
N LYS A 51 -25.10 -4.09 6.63
CA LYS A 51 -24.05 -4.11 7.68
C LYS A 51 -23.01 -5.20 7.40
N VAL A 52 -23.38 -6.23 6.65
CA VAL A 52 -22.42 -7.14 5.98
C VAL A 52 -21.88 -6.49 4.68
N ALA A 53 -22.03 -5.17 4.51
CA ALA A 53 -21.34 -4.45 3.45
C ALA A 53 -19.85 -4.70 3.61
N PHE A 54 -19.27 -5.19 2.52
CA PHE A 54 -17.85 -5.17 2.24
C PHE A 54 -17.19 -3.92 2.82
N ASP A 55 -16.56 -4.05 4.00
CA ASP A 55 -15.74 -3.00 4.56
C ASP A 55 -14.44 -3.00 3.77
N PHE A 56 -14.35 -2.07 2.81
CA PHE A 56 -13.19 -1.97 1.94
C PHE A 56 -11.91 -1.68 2.73
N HIS A 57 -12.00 -1.08 3.93
CA HIS A 57 -10.83 -0.91 4.80
C HIS A 57 -10.29 -2.26 5.27
N VAL A 58 -11.17 -3.17 5.70
CA VAL A 58 -10.78 -4.53 6.09
C VAL A 58 -10.14 -5.25 4.92
N PHE A 59 -10.74 -5.15 3.72
CA PHE A 59 -10.22 -5.77 2.51
C PHE A 59 -8.81 -5.28 2.13
N PHE A 60 -8.59 -3.96 2.09
CA PHE A 60 -7.27 -3.42 1.76
C PHE A 60 -6.24 -3.66 2.88
N ALA A 61 -6.65 -3.60 4.14
CA ALA A 61 -5.78 -3.93 5.27
C ALA A 61 -5.33 -5.40 5.22
N GLN A 62 -6.22 -6.33 4.90
CA GLN A 62 -5.88 -7.75 4.72
C GLN A 62 -4.87 -7.95 3.58
N GLN A 63 -5.14 -7.35 2.41
CA GLN A 63 -4.21 -7.44 1.28
C GLN A 63 -2.84 -6.84 1.60
N LEU A 64 -2.81 -5.70 2.28
CA LEU A 64 -1.57 -5.04 2.68
C LEU A 64 -0.77 -5.91 3.65
N LEU A 65 -1.42 -6.41 4.71
CA LEU A 65 -0.79 -7.31 5.69
C LEU A 65 -0.30 -8.61 5.04
N GLU A 66 -1.09 -9.19 4.13
CA GLU A 66 -0.71 -10.40 3.43
C GLU A 66 0.54 -10.17 2.57
N LYS A 67 0.57 -9.09 1.78
CA LYS A 67 1.76 -8.74 0.98
C LYS A 67 2.97 -8.45 1.86
N ILE A 68 2.82 -7.71 2.96
CA ILE A 68 3.93 -7.42 3.86
C ILE A 68 4.48 -8.71 4.48
N ASN A 69 3.61 -9.56 5.03
CA ASN A 69 4.02 -10.72 5.82
C ASN A 69 4.49 -11.90 4.99
N LYS A 70 3.80 -12.19 3.89
CA LYS A 70 4.08 -13.37 3.06
C LYS A 70 5.07 -13.10 1.94
N VAL A 71 5.24 -11.83 1.53
CA VAL A 71 6.05 -11.47 0.36
C VAL A 71 7.16 -10.50 0.72
N ALA A 72 6.84 -9.29 1.20
CA ALA A 72 7.84 -8.24 1.39
C ALA A 72 8.89 -8.61 2.44
N ILE A 73 8.49 -8.95 3.67
CA ILE A 73 9.45 -9.29 4.73
C ILE A 73 10.34 -10.49 4.34
N PRO A 74 9.80 -11.64 3.86
CA PRO A 74 10.65 -12.76 3.45
C PRO A 74 11.63 -12.43 2.32
N ASN A 75 11.20 -11.69 1.29
CA ASN A 75 12.08 -11.29 0.18
C ASN A 75 13.12 -10.28 0.63
N GLY A 76 12.76 -9.38 1.54
CA GLY A 76 13.70 -8.45 2.16
C GLY A 76 14.79 -9.16 2.94
N ILE A 77 14.44 -10.16 3.76
CA ILE A 77 15.41 -10.97 4.52
C ILE A 77 16.32 -11.75 3.56
N ALA A 78 15.77 -12.30 2.50
CA ALA A 78 16.56 -13.00 1.48
C ALA A 78 17.56 -12.07 0.79
N LEU A 79 17.13 -10.84 0.43
CA LEU A 79 17.99 -9.82 -0.15
C LEU A 79 19.09 -9.37 0.81
N MET A 80 18.77 -9.15 2.10
CA MET A 80 19.76 -8.83 3.12
C MET A 80 20.86 -9.89 3.19
N ARG A 81 20.49 -11.17 3.17
CA ARG A 81 21.44 -12.29 3.17
C ARG A 81 22.30 -12.35 1.91
N GLN A 82 21.76 -11.98 0.76
CA GLN A 82 22.56 -11.93 -0.48
C GLN A 82 23.58 -10.79 -0.44
N VAL A 83 23.17 -9.63 0.08
CA VAL A 83 24.06 -8.50 0.32
C VAL A 83 25.14 -8.84 1.37
N GLU A 84 24.78 -9.54 2.46
CA GLU A 84 25.73 -10.07 3.46
C GLU A 84 26.76 -11.02 2.87
N ARG A 85 26.35 -11.95 2.00
CA ARG A 85 27.29 -12.87 1.35
C ARG A 85 28.32 -12.14 0.49
N LEU A 86 27.90 -11.07 -0.17
CA LEU A 86 28.79 -10.18 -0.90
C LEU A 86 29.81 -9.49 0.01
N PHE A 87 29.50 -9.24 1.29
CA PHE A 87 30.48 -8.77 2.27
C PHE A 87 31.43 -9.85 2.75
N GLU A 88 30.90 -11.04 3.07
CA GLU A 88 31.68 -12.15 3.59
C GLU A 88 32.70 -12.67 2.57
N SER A 89 32.36 -12.65 1.28
CA SER A 89 33.32 -12.91 0.20
C SER A 89 34.44 -11.87 0.19
N ASN A 90 34.14 -10.60 0.46
CA ASN A 90 35.08 -9.48 0.33
C ASN A 90 36.09 -9.33 1.47
N HIS A 91 35.85 -9.90 2.65
CA HIS A 91 36.80 -9.81 3.78
C HIS A 91 37.99 -10.78 3.68
N ARG A 92 38.10 -11.57 2.60
CA ARG A 92 39.15 -12.59 2.46
C ARG A 92 40.35 -12.17 1.60
N SER A 93 40.23 -11.21 0.68
CA SER A 93 41.36 -10.70 -0.12
C SER A 93 41.78 -9.28 0.30
N GLU A 94 42.67 -9.15 1.29
CA GLU A 94 43.18 -7.86 1.79
C GLU A 94 44.25 -7.18 0.90
N GLN A 95 44.50 -7.65 -0.33
CA GLN A 95 45.67 -7.16 -1.09
C GLN A 95 45.41 -6.93 -2.57
N THR A 96 44.55 -5.97 -2.94
CA THR A 96 44.76 -5.04 -4.08
C THR A 96 43.55 -4.11 -4.25
N THR A 97 43.79 -2.81 -4.48
CA THR A 97 42.81 -1.76 -4.88
C THR A 97 41.97 -1.10 -3.77
N ALA A 98 42.62 -0.37 -2.86
CA ALA A 98 41.99 0.23 -1.67
C ALA A 98 40.82 1.21 -1.92
N ALA A 99 40.86 2.08 -2.95
CA ALA A 99 39.87 3.16 -3.11
C ALA A 99 38.53 2.72 -3.73
N VAL A 100 38.56 1.74 -4.64
CA VAL A 100 37.36 1.17 -5.27
C VAL A 100 36.69 0.20 -4.31
N PHE A 101 37.51 -0.57 -3.60
CA PHE A 101 37.05 -1.46 -2.53
C PHE A 101 36.31 -0.69 -1.43
N THR A 102 36.81 0.48 -1.02
CA THR A 102 36.09 1.33 -0.04
C THR A 102 34.75 1.81 -0.58
N THR A 103 34.70 2.34 -1.80
CA THR A 103 33.44 2.89 -2.36
C THR A 103 32.38 1.82 -2.57
N PHE A 104 32.77 0.65 -3.08
CA PHE A 104 31.87 -0.50 -3.28
C PHE A 104 31.31 -1.02 -1.95
N THR A 105 32.20 -1.21 -0.96
CA THR A 105 31.83 -1.69 0.38
C THR A 105 30.95 -0.67 1.12
N ASP A 106 31.26 0.63 1.00
CA ASP A 106 30.49 1.71 1.63
C ASP A 106 29.08 1.81 1.04
N MET A 107 28.95 1.69 -0.29
CA MET A 107 27.67 1.72 -0.99
C MET A 107 26.78 0.54 -0.56
N LEU A 108 27.32 -0.68 -0.59
CA LEU A 108 26.58 -1.85 -0.12
C LEU A 108 26.24 -1.76 1.37
N SER A 109 27.10 -1.15 2.20
CA SER A 109 26.89 -1.08 3.65
C SER A 109 25.77 -0.11 3.96
N THR A 110 25.76 1.01 3.24
CA THR A 110 24.69 1.99 3.27
C THR A 110 23.38 1.32 2.85
N TYR A 111 23.37 0.60 1.73
CA TYR A 111 22.17 -0.09 1.25
C TYR A 111 21.66 -1.15 2.24
N TYR A 112 22.56 -1.95 2.83
CA TYR A 112 22.19 -2.94 3.83
C TYR A 112 21.53 -2.30 5.05
N ASN A 113 22.10 -1.21 5.56
CA ASN A 113 21.55 -0.46 6.69
C ASN A 113 20.19 0.15 6.33
N GLU A 114 20.04 0.70 5.13
CA GLU A 114 18.76 1.21 4.64
C GLU A 114 17.71 0.12 4.50
N LEU A 115 18.06 -1.05 3.97
CA LEU A 115 17.18 -2.21 3.84
C LEU A 115 16.74 -2.74 5.22
N SER A 116 17.66 -2.81 6.17
CA SER A 116 17.39 -3.19 7.56
C SER A 116 16.44 -2.21 8.25
N ASN A 117 16.72 -0.90 8.11
CA ASN A 117 15.87 0.17 8.64
C ASN A 117 14.49 0.15 7.99
N TYR A 118 14.43 -0.05 6.68
CA TYR A 118 13.19 -0.12 5.93
C TYR A 118 12.30 -1.28 6.41
N GLN A 119 12.88 -2.47 6.60
CA GLN A 119 12.13 -3.60 7.15
C GLN A 119 11.67 -3.34 8.58
N SER A 120 12.58 -2.90 9.44
CA SER A 120 12.35 -2.78 10.88
C SER A 120 11.44 -1.61 11.25
N VAL A 121 11.49 -0.53 10.47
CA VAL A 121 10.77 0.71 10.76
C VAL A 121 9.58 0.86 9.84
N VAL A 122 9.76 0.76 8.52
CA VAL A 122 8.68 1.09 7.57
C VAL A 122 7.68 -0.06 7.49
N LEU A 123 8.13 -1.27 7.15
CA LEU A 123 7.23 -2.41 6.96
C LEU A 123 6.55 -2.84 8.28
N LEU A 124 7.30 -2.88 9.39
CA LEU A 124 6.72 -3.25 10.68
C LEU A 124 5.73 -2.20 11.21
N ARG A 125 6.03 -0.90 11.10
CA ARG A 125 5.05 0.12 11.53
C ARG A 125 3.81 0.11 10.66
N GLN A 126 3.95 -0.10 9.35
CA GLN A 126 2.81 -0.23 8.45
C GLN A 126 1.98 -1.47 8.79
N GLN A 127 2.62 -2.59 9.15
CA GLN A 127 1.96 -3.78 9.65
C GLN A 127 1.19 -3.50 10.94
N GLU A 128 1.82 -2.88 11.93
CA GLU A 128 1.18 -2.52 13.21
C GLU A 128 -0.01 -1.58 13.01
N ALA A 129 0.11 -0.60 12.11
CA ALA A 129 -0.96 0.34 11.81
C ALA A 129 -2.17 -0.33 11.13
N ALA A 130 -1.94 -1.39 10.34
CA ALA A 130 -3.01 -2.13 9.64
C ALA A 130 -3.66 -3.24 10.49
N LYS A 131 -2.98 -3.77 11.52
CA LYS A 131 -3.49 -4.86 12.39
C LYS A 131 -4.88 -4.61 13.00
N PRO A 132 -5.22 -3.41 13.52
CA PRO A 132 -6.53 -3.15 14.13
C PRO A 132 -7.72 -3.38 13.20
N MET A 133 -7.54 -3.22 11.89
CA MET A 133 -8.59 -3.33 10.87
C MET A 133 -8.89 -4.77 10.48
N VAL A 134 -8.05 -5.73 10.86
CA VAL A 134 -8.22 -7.15 10.52
C VAL A 134 -8.69 -7.98 11.73
N LYS A 135 -8.99 -7.33 12.85
CA LYS A 135 -9.55 -7.97 14.05
C LYS A 135 -10.99 -8.45 13.82
N ARG A 136 -11.44 -9.36 14.68
CA ARG A 136 -12.84 -9.86 14.71
C ARG A 136 -13.88 -8.73 14.81
N THR A 137 -13.52 -7.65 15.49
CA THR A 137 -14.24 -6.38 15.47
C THR A 137 -13.29 -5.32 14.90
N PRO A 138 -13.40 -4.96 13.61
CA PRO A 138 -12.51 -4.01 12.97
C PRO A 138 -12.62 -2.62 13.59
N ASP A 139 -11.47 -1.99 13.85
CA ASP A 139 -11.39 -0.55 14.16
C ASP A 139 -10.78 0.20 12.98
N CYS A 140 -11.64 0.87 12.23
CA CYS A 140 -11.29 1.64 11.03
C CYS A 140 -11.15 3.15 11.30
N THR A 141 -11.24 3.61 12.56
CA THR A 141 -11.20 5.04 12.93
C THR A 141 -9.97 5.78 12.40
N ASN A 142 -8.83 5.07 12.35
CA ASN A 142 -7.55 5.61 11.90
C ASN A 142 -7.12 5.07 10.53
N ALA A 143 -8.03 4.54 9.71
CA ALA A 143 -7.68 4.00 8.40
C ALA A 143 -6.96 5.01 7.50
N GLY A 144 -7.30 6.29 7.60
CA GLY A 144 -6.62 7.40 6.91
C GLY A 144 -5.11 7.46 7.14
N ASN A 145 -4.64 7.02 8.31
CA ASN A 145 -3.22 7.06 8.65
C ASN A 145 -2.44 5.91 7.99
N VAL A 146 -3.12 4.83 7.59
CA VAL A 146 -2.50 3.64 6.98
C VAL A 146 -2.30 3.81 5.47
N PHE A 147 -3.26 4.43 4.77
CA PHE A 147 -3.12 4.78 3.35
C PHE A 147 -2.61 6.21 3.13
N SER A 148 -2.00 6.81 4.15
CA SER A 148 -1.45 8.17 4.06
C SER A 148 -0.39 8.26 2.95
N ASN A 149 -0.23 9.47 2.40
CA ASN A 149 0.80 9.74 1.41
C ASN A 149 2.22 9.51 1.95
N GLU A 150 2.39 9.54 3.28
CA GLU A 150 3.67 9.33 3.96
C GLU A 150 4.23 7.94 3.68
N TRP A 151 3.43 6.87 3.85
CA TRP A 151 3.89 5.51 3.55
C TRP A 151 4.30 5.36 2.09
N SER A 152 3.48 5.88 1.18
CA SER A 152 3.81 5.85 -0.25
C SER A 152 5.10 6.63 -0.56
N HIS A 153 5.36 7.73 0.16
CA HIS A 153 6.57 8.52 0.00
C HIS A 153 7.81 7.77 0.49
N LEU A 154 7.76 7.18 1.69
CA LEU A 154 8.86 6.39 2.26
C LEU A 154 9.21 5.19 1.37
N ILE A 155 8.20 4.47 0.85
CA ILE A 155 8.43 3.35 -0.05
C ILE A 155 9.07 3.83 -1.37
N LYS A 156 8.62 4.96 -1.93
CA LYS A 156 9.23 5.52 -3.15
C LYS A 156 10.68 5.95 -2.94
N GLN A 157 10.98 6.58 -1.81
CA GLN A 157 12.35 6.97 -1.48
C GLN A 157 13.26 5.76 -1.37
N PHE A 158 12.81 4.69 -0.70
CA PHE A 158 13.55 3.43 -0.64
C PHE A 158 13.81 2.83 -2.03
N ILE A 159 12.82 2.84 -2.92
CA ILE A 159 12.99 2.37 -4.31
C ILE A 159 14.03 3.21 -5.06
N LEU A 160 14.03 4.54 -4.89
CA LEU A 160 15.01 5.43 -5.52
C LEU A 160 16.43 5.07 -5.09
N ASN A 161 16.65 4.84 -3.78
CA ASN A 161 17.93 4.40 -3.27
C ASN A 161 18.34 3.05 -3.84
N GLY A 162 17.41 2.08 -3.89
CA GLY A 162 17.66 0.78 -4.51
C GLY A 162 18.03 0.88 -6.00
N ASN A 163 17.41 1.78 -6.75
CA ASN A 163 17.76 2.02 -8.15
C ASN A 163 19.15 2.67 -8.31
N ALA A 164 19.53 3.60 -7.44
CA ALA A 164 20.88 4.17 -7.44
C ALA A 164 21.96 3.10 -7.17
N VAL A 165 21.67 2.16 -6.27
CA VAL A 165 22.56 1.01 -6.01
C VAL A 165 22.64 0.08 -7.23
N ILE A 166 21.51 -0.18 -7.89
CA ILE A 166 21.50 -0.96 -9.14
C ILE A 166 22.38 -0.28 -10.20
N GLU A 167 22.21 1.01 -10.43
CA GLU A 167 23.00 1.78 -11.40
C GLU A 167 24.49 1.67 -11.09
N PHE A 168 24.88 1.91 -9.83
CA PHE A 168 26.26 1.75 -9.37
C PHE A 168 26.80 0.34 -9.63
N LEU A 169 26.06 -0.71 -9.25
CA LEU A 169 26.50 -2.10 -9.45
C LEU A 169 26.64 -2.43 -10.94
N GLN A 170 25.75 -1.94 -11.80
CA GLN A 170 25.84 -2.15 -13.25
C GLN A 170 27.03 -1.43 -13.88
N GLU A 171 27.33 -0.20 -13.48
CA GLU A 171 28.53 0.52 -13.93
C GLU A 171 29.82 -0.25 -13.59
N ASN A 172 29.87 -0.89 -12.42
CA ASN A 172 31.00 -1.75 -12.03
C ASN A 172 31.10 -3.04 -12.87
N LEU A 173 30.02 -3.48 -13.54
CA LEU A 173 30.02 -4.68 -14.39
C LEU A 173 30.37 -4.37 -15.86
N GLU A 174 30.00 -3.19 -16.36
CA GLU A 174 30.12 -2.82 -17.79
C GLU A 174 31.51 -2.29 -18.16
N THR A 175 32.29 -1.82 -17.19
CA THR A 175 33.52 -1.08 -17.48
C THR A 175 34.75 -2.00 -17.52
N GLU A 176 34.98 -2.69 -18.65
CA GLU A 176 36.17 -3.54 -18.87
C GLU A 176 37.52 -2.78 -18.77
N ASN A 177 37.52 -1.44 -18.78
CA ASN A 177 38.72 -0.59 -18.85
C ASN A 177 38.80 0.54 -17.79
N SER A 178 37.94 0.57 -16.76
CA SER A 178 38.07 1.59 -15.69
C SER A 178 38.65 1.02 -14.42
N TYR A 179 39.25 1.91 -13.63
CA TYR A 179 39.79 1.66 -12.29
C TYR A 179 38.80 1.01 -11.31
N ASN A 180 37.50 0.90 -11.66
CA ASN A 180 36.46 0.24 -10.89
C ASN A 180 36.38 -1.26 -11.20
N HIS A 181 37.38 -2.03 -10.74
CA HIS A 181 37.25 -3.49 -10.73
C HIS A 181 36.45 -3.93 -9.51
N LEU A 182 35.55 -4.91 -9.74
CA LEU A 182 34.95 -5.67 -8.65
C LEU A 182 36.03 -6.18 -7.69
N PRO A 183 35.75 -6.28 -6.38
CA PRO A 183 36.64 -6.97 -5.46
C PRO A 183 37.04 -8.34 -6.02
N SER A 184 38.30 -8.75 -5.84
CA SER A 184 38.87 -10.00 -6.37
C SER A 184 38.07 -11.26 -6.02
N ASP A 185 37.34 -11.21 -4.91
CA ASP A 185 36.53 -12.31 -4.39
C ASP A 185 35.06 -12.26 -4.86
N CYS A 186 34.64 -11.21 -5.57
CA CYS A 186 33.30 -11.09 -6.13
C CYS A 186 33.27 -11.56 -7.59
N THR A 187 32.42 -12.55 -7.88
CA THR A 187 32.15 -12.87 -9.28
C THR A 187 31.15 -11.90 -9.87
N ARG A 188 31.24 -11.68 -11.18
CA ARG A 188 30.23 -10.95 -11.95
C ARG A 188 28.82 -11.49 -11.69
N GLN A 189 28.70 -12.80 -11.56
CA GLN A 189 27.42 -13.47 -11.30
C GLN A 189 26.85 -13.08 -9.93
N ASP A 190 27.66 -13.01 -8.88
CA ASP A 190 27.18 -12.63 -7.53
C ASP A 190 26.57 -11.22 -7.52
N VAL A 191 27.21 -10.29 -8.24
CA VAL A 191 26.75 -8.91 -8.36
C VAL A 191 25.47 -8.83 -9.21
N GLU A 192 25.40 -9.56 -10.32
CA GLU A 192 24.20 -9.65 -11.15
C GLU A 192 23.01 -10.24 -10.37
N GLU A 193 23.24 -11.25 -9.54
CA GLU A 193 22.22 -11.84 -8.67
C GLU A 193 21.65 -10.82 -7.68
N VAL A 194 22.49 -9.98 -7.06
CA VAL A 194 22.02 -8.91 -6.18
C VAL A 194 21.27 -7.84 -6.94
N VAL A 195 21.73 -7.43 -8.12
CA VAL A 195 20.98 -6.48 -8.97
C VAL A 195 19.57 -7.00 -9.28
N VAL A 196 19.47 -8.28 -9.67
CA VAL A 196 18.18 -8.93 -9.94
C VAL A 196 17.30 -8.96 -8.69
N ALA A 197 17.88 -9.28 -7.53
CA ALA A 197 17.14 -9.32 -6.28
C ALA A 197 16.64 -7.94 -5.82
N ILE A 198 17.44 -6.88 -5.95
CA ILE A 198 17.02 -5.50 -5.67
C ILE A 198 15.84 -5.12 -6.60
N ARG A 199 15.92 -5.43 -7.90
CA ARG A 199 14.82 -5.16 -8.85
C ARG A 199 13.54 -5.91 -8.50
N ALA A 200 13.66 -7.19 -8.14
CA ALA A 200 12.53 -8.00 -7.69
C ALA A 200 11.89 -7.40 -6.42
N PHE A 201 12.72 -6.96 -5.47
CA PHE A 201 12.26 -6.33 -4.25
C PHE A 201 11.58 -4.98 -4.51
N ASN A 202 12.15 -4.14 -5.38
CA ASN A 202 11.54 -2.88 -5.82
C ASN A 202 10.16 -3.12 -6.47
N THR A 203 10.02 -4.20 -7.25
CA THR A 203 8.73 -4.60 -7.83
C THR A 203 7.68 -4.90 -6.77
N ILE A 204 8.05 -5.60 -5.70
CA ILE A 204 7.17 -5.85 -4.54
C ILE A 204 6.77 -4.50 -3.90
N GLN A 205 7.70 -3.58 -3.75
CA GLN A 205 7.44 -2.25 -3.18
C GLN A 205 6.47 -1.42 -4.04
N TYR A 206 6.59 -1.47 -5.37
CA TYR A 206 5.61 -0.84 -6.27
C TYR A 206 4.21 -1.43 -6.10
N GLN A 207 4.09 -2.74 -5.89
CA GLN A 207 2.79 -3.36 -5.62
C GLN A 207 2.18 -2.89 -4.29
N LEU A 208 2.99 -2.69 -3.24
CA LEU A 208 2.52 -2.12 -1.97
C LEU A 208 1.99 -0.70 -2.19
N ILE A 209 2.72 0.15 -2.93
CA ILE A 209 2.26 1.49 -3.30
C ILE A 209 0.92 1.41 -4.04
N SER A 210 0.77 0.49 -4.99
CA SER A 210 -0.48 0.31 -5.74
C SER A 210 -1.65 0.00 -4.82
N VAL A 211 -1.47 -0.89 -3.84
CA VAL A 211 -2.53 -1.21 -2.84
C VAL A 211 -2.91 0.04 -2.03
N LEU A 212 -1.94 0.83 -1.56
CA LEU A 212 -2.21 2.06 -0.81
C LEU A 212 -2.96 3.10 -1.66
N GLN A 213 -2.59 3.24 -2.94
CA GLN A 213 -3.24 4.14 -3.88
C GLN A 213 -4.68 3.73 -4.18
N GLN A 214 -4.92 2.43 -4.42
CA GLN A 214 -6.27 1.90 -4.63
C GLN A 214 -7.14 2.11 -3.39
N TRP A 215 -6.56 1.89 -2.20
CA TRP A 215 -7.26 2.15 -0.94
C TRP A 215 -7.65 3.62 -0.79
N SER A 216 -6.70 4.53 -1.01
CA SER A 216 -6.94 5.98 -0.98
C SER A 216 -8.00 6.42 -2.00
N GLN A 217 -7.94 5.92 -3.23
CA GLN A 217 -8.93 6.21 -4.27
C GLN A 217 -10.33 5.71 -3.86
N ARG A 218 -10.41 4.51 -3.29
CA ARG A 218 -11.69 3.96 -2.82
C ARG A 218 -12.27 4.76 -1.66
N GLN A 219 -11.43 5.25 -0.75
CA GLN A 219 -11.85 6.16 0.31
C GLN A 219 -12.45 7.44 -0.27
N GLN A 220 -11.77 8.07 -1.23
CA GLN A 220 -12.25 9.31 -1.83
C GLN A 220 -13.59 9.11 -2.54
N GLN A 221 -13.78 7.99 -3.22
CA GLN A 221 -15.06 7.63 -3.83
C GLN A 221 -16.15 7.45 -2.77
N HIS A 222 -15.86 6.71 -1.70
CA HIS A 222 -16.80 6.51 -0.60
C HIS A 222 -17.20 7.84 0.05
N ASN A 223 -16.23 8.70 0.37
CA ASN A 223 -16.49 10.02 0.93
C ASN A 223 -17.40 10.85 0.01
N ARG A 224 -17.13 10.91 -1.30
CA ARG A 224 -17.98 11.61 -2.26
C ARG A 224 -19.42 11.08 -2.28
N GLN A 225 -19.59 9.76 -2.21
CA GLN A 225 -20.92 9.14 -2.15
C GLN A 225 -21.65 9.44 -0.85
N VAL A 226 -20.94 9.58 0.27
CA VAL A 226 -21.53 9.96 1.56
C VAL A 226 -21.95 11.43 1.58
N TYR A 227 -21.18 12.34 0.96
CA TYR A 227 -21.51 13.78 0.92
C TYR A 227 -22.58 14.17 -0.11
N LEU A 228 -22.80 13.35 -1.14
CA LEU A 228 -23.79 13.62 -2.20
C LEU A 228 -25.17 12.98 -1.94
N ASN A 229 -25.30 12.16 -0.89
CA ASN A 229 -26.55 11.55 -0.43
C ASN A 229 -27.05 12.22 0.86
#